data_AF-A0A1F6Q4J5-F1
#
_entry.id   AF-A0A1F6Q4J5-F1
#
_cell.length_a   1.000
_cell.length_b   1.000
_cell.length_c   1.000
_cell.angle_alpha   90.00
_cell.angle_beta   90.00
_cell.angle_gamma   90.00
#
_symmetry.space_group_name_H-M   'P 1'
#
loop_
_entity.id
_entity.type
_entity.pdbx_description
1 polymer ?
#
loop_
_entity_poly.entity_id
_entity_poly.type
_entity_poly.pdbx_seq_one_letter_code
_entity_poly.pdbx_strand_id
1 'polypeptide(L)'
;MNEKIKQRLKELSGLEPEKIAEKFSYKVMQKECPDFCRLYKENKTCHNLPPEELNCFSCYCPNYKLEESYDEESGLRKKGVCSINSKFGFYKHKENYLILTCINCTVPHRKAYIKNLLKKF
;
A
#
# COMPACT_ATOMS: atom_id res chain seq x y z
N MET A 1 5.23 9.71 0.00
CA MET A 1 5.30 8.78 -1.16
C MET A 1 6.73 8.27 -1.28
N ASN A 2 6.95 6.97 -1.45
CA ASN A 2 8.28 6.34 -1.55
C ASN A 2 9.08 6.93 -2.75
N GLU A 3 10.36 7.24 -2.56
CA GLU A 3 11.23 7.80 -3.61
C GLU A 3 11.31 6.92 -4.86
N LYS A 4 11.32 5.59 -4.70
CA LYS A 4 11.27 4.65 -5.84
C LYS A 4 9.99 4.79 -6.66
N ILE A 5 8.84 5.01 -5.99
CA ILE A 5 7.56 5.25 -6.68
C ILE A 5 7.60 6.58 -7.43
N LYS A 6 8.14 7.64 -6.81
CA LYS A 6 8.31 8.94 -7.47
C LYS A 6 9.18 8.84 -8.71
N GLN A 7 10.31 8.13 -8.63
CA GLN A 7 11.21 7.94 -9.77
C GLN A 7 10.52 7.18 -10.91
N ARG A 8 9.85 6.07 -10.60
CA ARG A 8 9.11 5.30 -11.60
C ARG A 8 7.97 6.11 -12.23
N LEU A 9 7.29 6.95 -11.45
CA LEU A 9 6.28 7.88 -11.97
C LEU A 9 6.85 8.89 -12.98
N LYS A 10 8.07 9.39 -12.75
CA LYS A 10 8.75 10.27 -13.72
C LYS A 10 9.05 9.54 -15.03
N GLU A 11 9.49 8.29 -14.97
CA GLU A 11 9.72 7.47 -16.18
C GLU A 11 8.46 7.20 -16.98
N LEU A 12 7.31 7.20 -16.30
CA LEU A 12 5.98 6.96 -16.89
C LEU A 12 5.24 8.27 -17.20
N SER A 13 5.93 9.43 -17.13
CA SER A 13 5.32 10.73 -17.41
C SER A 13 4.78 10.78 -18.84
N GLY A 14 3.57 11.29 -19.01
CA GLY A 14 2.88 11.36 -20.30
C GLY A 14 2.03 10.14 -20.64
N LEU A 15 2.01 9.12 -19.78
CA LEU A 15 1.03 8.03 -19.88
C LEU A 15 -0.27 8.39 -19.16
N GLU A 16 -1.39 7.92 -19.71
CA GLU A 16 -2.68 8.03 -19.06
C GLU A 16 -2.75 7.20 -17.75
N PRO A 17 -3.58 7.62 -16.76
CA PRO A 17 -3.70 6.94 -15.46
C PRO A 17 -3.94 5.43 -15.55
N GLU A 18 -4.66 4.97 -16.58
CA GLU A 18 -4.89 3.53 -16.81
C GLU A 18 -3.59 2.79 -17.08
N LYS A 19 -2.74 3.35 -17.94
CA LYS A 19 -1.46 2.75 -18.32
C LYS A 19 -0.46 2.81 -17.19
N ILE A 20 -0.46 3.91 -16.43
CA ILE A 20 0.33 3.98 -15.20
C ILE A 20 -0.10 2.87 -14.24
N ALA A 21 -1.40 2.72 -13.96
CA ALA A 21 -1.89 1.69 -13.06
C ALA A 21 -1.50 0.27 -13.55
N GLU A 22 -1.57 -0.02 -14.85
CA GLU A 22 -1.11 -1.30 -15.42
C GLU A 22 0.39 -1.54 -15.23
N LYS A 23 1.21 -0.51 -15.47
CA LYS A 23 2.67 -0.57 -15.29
C LYS A 23 3.07 -0.83 -13.85
N PHE A 24 2.22 -0.48 -12.88
CA PHE A 24 2.41 -0.80 -11.47
C PHE A 24 1.77 -2.11 -11.01
N SER A 25 1.18 -2.92 -11.89
CA SER A 25 0.74 -4.27 -11.51
C SER A 25 1.93 -5.13 -11.06
N TYR A 26 1.69 -6.03 -10.11
CA TYR A 26 2.74 -6.90 -9.56
C TYR A 26 3.51 -7.63 -10.65
N LYS A 27 2.80 -8.26 -11.60
CA LYS A 27 3.42 -8.98 -12.71
C LYS A 27 4.33 -8.11 -13.57
N VAL A 28 3.88 -6.90 -13.92
CA VAL A 28 4.69 -5.99 -14.73
C VAL A 28 5.89 -5.48 -13.94
N MET A 29 5.69 -5.10 -12.68
CA MET A 29 6.76 -4.61 -11.82
C MET A 29 7.80 -5.71 -11.53
N GLN A 30 7.38 -6.95 -11.31
CA GLN A 30 8.27 -8.08 -11.12
C GLN A 30 9.12 -8.33 -12.38
N LYS A 31 8.52 -8.23 -13.56
CA LYS A 31 9.19 -8.47 -14.85
C LYS A 31 10.12 -7.32 -15.26
N GLU A 32 9.64 -6.08 -15.20
CA GLU A 32 10.35 -4.89 -15.71
C GLU A 32 11.27 -4.26 -14.66
N CYS A 33 10.97 -4.43 -13.36
CA CYS A 33 11.68 -3.76 -12.26
C CYS A 33 11.94 -4.71 -11.07
N PRO A 34 12.62 -5.86 -11.26
CA PRO A 34 12.81 -6.87 -10.21
C PRO A 34 13.55 -6.36 -8.96
N ASP A 35 14.38 -5.33 -9.07
CA ASP A 35 15.11 -4.69 -7.96
C ASP A 35 14.27 -3.67 -7.16
N PHE A 36 13.06 -3.37 -7.64
CA PHE A 36 12.18 -2.42 -6.97
C PHE A 36 11.77 -2.92 -5.58
N CYS A 37 11.45 -4.22 -5.47
CA CYS A 37 11.01 -4.88 -4.25
C CYS A 37 11.70 -6.25 -4.09
N ARG A 38 12.21 -6.54 -2.90
CA ARG A 38 12.81 -7.86 -2.59
C ARG A 38 11.85 -9.03 -2.86
N LEU A 39 10.56 -8.84 -2.63
CA LEU A 39 9.56 -9.90 -2.81
C LEU A 39 9.39 -10.34 -4.26
N TYR A 40 9.73 -9.49 -5.23
CA TYR A 40 9.69 -9.84 -6.64
C TYR A 40 10.70 -10.95 -6.99
N LYS A 41 11.91 -10.85 -6.42
CA LYS A 41 12.97 -11.87 -6.57
C LYS A 41 12.62 -13.19 -5.88
N GLU A 42 11.80 -13.13 -4.83
CA GLU A 42 11.35 -14.31 -4.09
C GLU A 42 10.04 -14.91 -4.63
N ASN A 43 9.47 -14.31 -5.68
CA ASN A 43 8.16 -14.68 -6.22
C ASN A 43 7.04 -14.70 -5.15
N LYS A 44 7.08 -13.74 -4.23
CA LYS A 44 6.11 -13.58 -3.13
C LYS A 44 5.30 -12.29 -3.30
N THR A 45 4.08 -12.29 -2.76
CA THR A 45 3.21 -11.10 -2.66
C THR A 45 3.24 -10.52 -1.24
N CYS A 46 2.97 -9.20 -1.10
CA CYS A 46 2.92 -8.54 0.21
C CYS A 46 1.66 -8.90 1.02
N HIS A 47 0.56 -9.16 0.31
CA HIS A 47 -0.76 -9.43 0.88
C HIS A 47 -1.31 -10.70 0.23
N ASN A 48 -2.23 -11.38 0.93
CA ASN A 48 -2.91 -12.56 0.42
C ASN A 48 -3.93 -12.19 -0.68
N LEU A 49 -3.41 -11.81 -1.84
CA LEU A 49 -4.11 -11.45 -3.06
C LEU A 49 -3.51 -12.25 -4.22
N PRO A 50 -4.32 -12.65 -5.20
CA PRO A 50 -3.79 -13.16 -6.46
C PRO A 50 -2.82 -12.12 -7.07
N PRO A 51 -1.66 -12.53 -7.60
CA PRO A 51 -0.71 -11.63 -8.27
C PRO A 51 -1.34 -10.73 -9.34
N GLU A 52 -2.47 -11.14 -9.88
CA GLU A 52 -3.13 -10.50 -11.03
C GLU A 52 -3.99 -9.32 -10.60
N GLU A 53 -4.39 -9.32 -9.33
CA GLU A 53 -5.20 -8.29 -8.70
C GLU A 53 -4.35 -7.34 -7.86
N LEU A 54 -3.06 -7.65 -7.70
CA LEU A 54 -2.14 -6.90 -6.87
C LEU A 54 -1.49 -5.75 -7.65
N ASN A 55 -1.77 -4.52 -7.21
CA ASN A 55 -1.07 -3.33 -7.68
C ASN A 55 -0.06 -2.82 -6.64
N CYS A 56 1.13 -2.44 -7.11
CA CYS A 56 2.27 -2.05 -6.29
C CYS A 56 2.48 -0.53 -6.23
N PHE A 57 1.60 0.27 -6.85
CA PHE A 57 1.68 1.74 -6.84
C PHE A 57 1.68 2.31 -5.41
N SER A 58 0.76 1.85 -4.58
CA SER A 58 0.64 2.27 -3.18
C SER A 58 1.32 1.28 -2.25
N CYS A 59 2.64 1.10 -2.40
CA CYS A 59 3.46 0.29 -1.48
C CYS A 59 3.26 0.69 -0.01
N TYR A 60 2.96 1.96 0.24
CA TYR A 60 2.38 2.45 1.49
C TYR A 60 0.95 2.92 1.23
N CYS A 61 0.02 2.53 2.09
CA CYS A 61 -1.38 2.90 1.95
C CYS A 61 -1.55 4.42 2.12
N PRO A 62 -2.09 5.17 1.14
CA PRO A 62 -2.28 6.61 1.26
C PRO A 62 -3.32 6.99 2.32
N ASN A 63 -4.13 6.03 2.78
CA ASN A 63 -5.11 6.23 3.86
C ASN A 63 -4.53 5.93 5.25
N TYR A 64 -3.30 5.42 5.37
CA TYR A 64 -2.66 5.23 6.67
C TYR A 64 -2.00 6.54 7.08
N LYS A 65 -2.40 7.08 8.22
CA LYS A 65 -1.72 8.21 8.86
C LYS A 65 -0.99 7.74 10.10
N LEU A 66 0.25 8.17 10.26
CA LEU A 66 1.03 7.93 11.47
C LEU A 66 0.61 8.96 12.52
N GLU A 67 -0.44 8.63 13.26
CA GLU A 67 -0.93 9.41 14.40
C GLU A 67 -0.83 8.55 15.66
N GLU A 68 -0.65 9.16 16.83
CA GLU A 68 -0.64 8.47 18.11
C GLU A 68 -1.85 8.90 18.95
N SER A 69 -2.48 7.95 19.63
CA SER A 69 -3.55 8.18 20.59
C SER A 69 -3.39 7.27 21.80
N TYR A 70 -4.20 7.47 22.85
CA TYR A 70 -4.22 6.60 24.02
C TYR A 70 -5.50 5.77 24.04
N ASP A 71 -5.38 4.50 24.40
CA ASP A 71 -6.51 3.58 24.55
C ASP A 71 -6.76 3.32 26.03
N GLU A 72 -7.82 3.93 26.56
CA GLU A 72 -8.18 3.84 27.98
C GLU A 72 -8.50 2.39 28.40
N GLU A 73 -9.12 1.60 27.52
CA GLU A 73 -9.50 0.21 27.82
C GLU A 73 -8.28 -0.70 28.00
N SER A 74 -7.29 -0.58 27.12
CA SER A 74 -6.07 -1.39 27.22
C SER A 74 -4.99 -0.74 28.08
N GLY A 75 -5.12 0.55 28.42
CA GLY A 75 -4.09 1.36 29.06
C GLY A 75 -2.83 1.61 28.22
N LEU A 76 -2.90 1.44 26.89
CA LEU A 76 -1.75 1.49 25.97
C LEU A 76 -1.88 2.61 24.94
N ARG A 77 -0.74 3.07 24.39
CA ARG A 77 -0.75 3.97 23.22
C ARG A 77 -1.16 3.21 21.96
N LYS A 78 -2.01 3.79 21.13
CA LYS A 78 -2.31 3.36 19.76
C LYS A 78 -1.47 4.15 18.77
N LYS A 79 -0.90 3.46 17.78
CA LYS A 79 -0.12 4.04 16.68
C LYS A 79 -0.77 3.72 15.35
N GLY A 80 -0.93 4.75 14.53
CA GLY A 80 -1.54 4.66 13.20
C GLY A 80 -3.05 4.78 13.23
N VAL A 81 -3.61 5.46 12.23
CA VAL A 81 -5.06 5.54 11.97
C VAL A 81 -5.37 5.33 10.50
N CYS A 82 -6.55 4.80 10.19
CA CYS A 82 -7.05 4.66 8.83
C CYS A 82 -8.03 5.80 8.52
N SER A 83 -7.68 6.69 7.58
CA SER A 83 -8.50 7.85 7.23
C SER A 83 -9.84 7.52 6.59
N ILE A 84 -10.01 6.27 6.11
CA ILE A 84 -11.27 5.76 5.54
C ILE A 84 -11.96 4.75 6.46
N ASN A 85 -11.47 4.59 7.69
CA ASN A 85 -11.98 3.65 8.68
C ASN A 85 -12.26 2.25 8.09
N SER A 86 -11.30 1.68 7.35
CA SER A 86 -11.47 0.39 6.70
C SER A 86 -11.73 -0.71 7.72
N LYS A 87 -12.81 -1.48 7.53
CA LYS A 87 -13.16 -2.65 8.36
C LYS A 87 -12.08 -3.76 8.39
N PHE A 88 -11.10 -3.70 7.48
CA PHE A 88 -10.01 -4.67 7.40
C PHE A 88 -8.77 -4.25 8.21
N GLY A 89 -8.74 -3.03 8.73
CA GLY A 89 -7.70 -2.57 9.66
C GLY A 89 -8.02 -3.02 11.08
N PHE A 90 -7.00 -3.45 11.83
CA PHE A 90 -7.13 -3.79 13.24
C PHE A 90 -5.86 -3.44 14.00
N TYR A 91 -5.97 -3.20 15.32
CA TYR A 91 -4.80 -2.97 16.15
C TYR A 91 -4.20 -4.30 16.62
N LYS A 92 -2.89 -4.44 16.47
CA LYS A 92 -2.12 -5.58 16.99
C LYS A 92 -1.29 -5.12 18.19
N HIS A 93 -1.25 -5.93 19.24
CA HIS A 93 -0.36 -5.71 20.38
C HIS A 93 1.12 -5.81 19.96
N LYS A 94 1.89 -4.83 20.43
CA LYS A 94 3.34 -4.82 20.56
C LYS A 94 3.66 -4.68 22.05
N GLU A 95 4.94 -4.83 22.40
CA GLU A 95 5.41 -4.88 23.80
C GLU A 95 4.74 -3.85 24.72
N ASN A 96 4.69 -2.58 24.31
CA ASN A 96 4.14 -1.48 25.11
C ASN A 96 3.17 -0.56 24.35
N TYR A 97 2.65 -1.00 23.19
CA TYR A 97 1.70 -0.21 22.40
C TYR A 97 0.85 -1.08 21.47
N LEU A 98 -0.22 -0.52 20.96
CA LEU A 98 -1.05 -1.05 19.90
C LEU A 98 -0.66 -0.42 18.57
N ILE A 99 -0.46 -1.21 17.52
CA ILE A 99 -0.19 -0.70 16.17
C ILE A 99 -1.28 -1.09 15.20
N LEU A 100 -1.79 -0.13 14.43
CA LEU A 100 -2.71 -0.41 13.34
C LEU A 100 -1.99 -1.27 12.29
N THR A 101 -2.55 -2.43 12.00
CA THR A 101 -2.14 -3.27 10.89
C THR A 101 -3.28 -3.43 9.89
N CYS A 102 -2.90 -3.46 8.62
CA CYS A 102 -3.81 -3.55 7.48
C CYS A 102 -3.49 -4.77 6.61
N ILE A 103 -2.87 -5.82 7.17
CA ILE A 103 -2.40 -7.00 6.43
C ILE A 103 -3.50 -7.75 5.66
N ASN A 104 -4.78 -7.51 6.00
CA ASN A 104 -5.94 -8.07 5.31
C ASN A 104 -6.63 -7.06 4.38
N CYS A 105 -6.13 -5.83 4.29
CA CYS A 105 -6.75 -4.76 3.53
C CYS A 105 -6.22 -4.74 2.09
N THR A 106 -7.13 -4.88 1.14
CA THR A 106 -6.77 -4.90 -0.29
C THR A 106 -7.02 -3.55 -0.98
N VAL A 107 -7.64 -2.59 -0.28
CA VAL A 107 -8.07 -1.29 -0.85
C VAL A 107 -6.96 -0.59 -1.65
N PRO A 108 -5.74 -0.37 -1.12
CA PRO A 108 -4.70 0.33 -1.86
C PRO A 108 -4.09 -0.47 -3.02
N HIS A 109 -4.47 -1.74 -3.17
CA HIS A 109 -3.91 -2.65 -4.17
C HIS A 109 -4.83 -2.86 -5.37
N ARG A 110 -6.09 -2.45 -5.31
CA ARG A 110 -7.03 -2.62 -6.43
C ARG A 110 -6.74 -1.58 -7.52
N LYS A 111 -6.69 -2.01 -8.78
CA LYS A 111 -6.51 -1.12 -9.95
C LYS A 111 -7.49 0.07 -9.93
N ALA A 112 -8.76 -0.16 -9.59
CA ALA A 112 -9.77 0.88 -9.49
C ALA A 112 -9.43 1.99 -8.47
N TYR A 113 -8.89 1.61 -7.31
CA TYR A 113 -8.45 2.57 -6.30
C TYR A 113 -7.27 3.40 -6.80
N ILE A 114 -6.27 2.74 -7.41
CA ILE A 114 -5.10 3.41 -7.98
C ILE A 114 -5.49 4.38 -9.10
N LYS A 115 -6.40 4.01 -9.99
CA LYS A 115 -6.91 4.91 -11.03
C LYS A 115 -7.51 6.19 -10.44
N ASN A 116 -8.36 6.04 -9.43
CA ASN A 116 -8.98 7.20 -8.77
C ASN A 116 -7.97 8.06 -8.02
N LEU A 117 -6.92 7.45 -7.49
CA LEU A 117 -5.81 8.16 -6.86
C LEU A 117 -5.01 8.95 -7.89
N LEU A 118 -4.65 8.33 -9.01
CA LEU A 118 -3.89 8.95 -10.11
C LEU A 118 -4.61 10.10 -10.79
N LYS A 119 -5.95 10.09 -10.87
CA LYS A 119 -6.75 11.22 -11.39
C LYS A 119 -6.64 12.50 -10.56
N LYS A 120 -6.16 12.41 -9.32
CA LYS A 120 -5.98 13.55 -8.41
C LYS A 120 -4.56 14.12 -8.45
N PHE A 121 -3.65 13.45 -9.15
CA PHE A 121 -2.29 13.90 -9.43
C PHE A 121 -2.25 14.55 -10.81
#